data_AF-A0A3M7Q8A1-F1
#
_entry.id   AF-A0A3M7Q8A1-F1
#
_cell.length_a   1.000
_cell.length_b   1.000
_cell.length_c   1.000
_cell.angle_alpha   90.00
_cell.angle_beta   90.00
_cell.angle_gamma   90.00
#
_symmetry.space_group_name_H-M   'P 1'
#
loop_
_entity.id
_entity.type
_entity.pdbx_description
1 polymer ?
#
loop_
_entity_poly.entity_id
_entity_poly.type
_entity_poly.pdbx_seq_one_letter_code
_entity_poly.pdbx_strand_id
1 'polypeptide(L)'
;MKKNIPYQLQRLFLNLQTSKKKSIQTHDLTTSFGWNSEDAFQQHDVQELYRVMFDALEKKMKNTKQETMINELYQGKIKDYVKCLEVSIF
;
A
#
# COMPACT_ATOMS: atom_id res chain seq x y z
N MET A 1 17.34 -8.51 2.88
CA MET A 1 17.06 -7.45 1.89
C MET A 1 15.96 -7.81 0.87
N LYS A 2 15.87 -9.06 0.37
CA LYS A 2 14.84 -9.43 -0.63
C LYS A 2 13.38 -9.29 -0.13
N LYS A 3 13.12 -9.51 1.16
CA LYS A 3 11.80 -9.38 1.81
C LYS A 3 11.57 -8.01 2.47
N ASN A 4 11.84 -6.91 1.77
CA ASN A 4 11.62 -5.56 2.32
C ASN A 4 10.86 -4.70 1.30
N ILE A 5 9.55 -4.57 1.50
CA ILE A 5 8.64 -3.87 0.58
C ILE A 5 9.10 -2.42 0.31
N PRO A 6 9.38 -1.56 1.33
CA PRO A 6 9.84 -0.20 1.08
C PRO A 6 11.10 -0.11 0.21
N TYR A 7 12.09 -0.97 0.46
CA TYR A 7 13.33 -1.00 -0.33
C TYR A 7 13.08 -1.44 -1.77
N GLN A 8 12.21 -2.44 -1.98
CA GLN A 8 11.87 -2.89 -3.33
C GLN A 8 11.10 -1.83 -4.11
N LEU A 9 10.20 -1.09 -3.46
CA LEU A 9 9.51 0.06 -4.06
C LEU A 9 10.51 1.14 -4.47
N GLN A 10 11.47 1.49 -3.60
CA GLN A 10 12.53 2.45 -3.94
C GLN A 10 13.33 1.99 -5.17
N ARG A 11 13.74 0.71 -5.22
CA ARG A 11 14.48 0.17 -6.36
C ARG A 11 13.65 0.17 -7.64
N LEU A 12 12.37 -0.17 -7.55
CA LEU A 12 11.45 -0.12 -8.68
C LEU A 12 11.28 1.31 -9.21
N PHE A 13 11.02 2.29 -8.33
CA PHE A 13 10.87 3.69 -8.70
C PHE A 13 12.15 4.28 -9.30
N LEU A 14 13.32 3.97 -8.73
CA LEU A 14 14.60 4.37 -9.30
C LEU A 14 14.78 3.82 -10.73
N ASN A 15 14.47 2.54 -10.93
CA ASN A 15 14.57 1.91 -12.24
C ASN A 15 13.58 2.50 -13.24
N LEU A 16 12.34 2.78 -12.82
CA LEU A 16 11.34 3.44 -13.66
C LEU A 16 11.78 4.85 -14.08
N GLN A 17 12.46 5.59 -13.20
CA GLN A 17 12.89 6.95 -13.48
C GLN A 17 14.16 7.04 -14.33
N THR A 18 15.09 6.09 -14.19
CA THR A 18 16.44 6.22 -14.75
C THR A 18 16.77 5.23 -15.87
N SER A 19 16.01 4.14 -15.99
CA SER A 19 16.30 3.12 -17.01
C SER A 19 15.88 3.57 -18.40
N LYS A 20 16.66 3.18 -19.40
CA LYS A 20 16.32 3.35 -20.83
C LYS A 20 15.42 2.23 -21.36
N LYS A 21 15.11 1.23 -20.53
CA LYS A 21 14.27 0.09 -20.92
C LYS A 21 12.81 0.52 -21.04
N LYS A 22 12.09 -0.06 -22.00
CA LYS A 22 10.64 0.19 -22.19
C LYS A 22 9.78 -0.34 -21.05
N SER A 23 10.26 -1.35 -20.30
CA SER A 23 9.56 -1.94 -19.17
C SER A 23 10.55 -2.40 -18.10
N ILE A 24 10.08 -2.43 -16.85
CA ILE A 24 10.84 -2.85 -15.68
C ILE A 24 10.14 -4.07 -15.06
N GLN A 25 10.91 -5.08 -14.68
CA GLN A 25 10.40 -6.27 -14.03
C GLN A 25 10.06 -6.00 -12.55
N THR A 26 9.00 -6.64 -12.07
CA THR A 26 8.49 -6.48 -10.70
C THR A 26 8.69 -7.70 -9.81
N HIS A 27 9.41 -8.72 -10.29
CA HIS A 27 9.68 -9.99 -9.56
C HIS A 27 10.19 -9.76 -8.13
N ASP A 28 11.13 -8.82 -7.95
CA ASP A 28 11.68 -8.55 -6.63
C ASP A 28 10.67 -7.88 -5.69
N LEU A 29 9.74 -7.08 -6.24
CA LEU A 29 8.67 -6.47 -5.48
C LEU A 29 7.64 -7.53 -5.06
N THR A 30 7.16 -8.36 -5.99
CA THR A 30 6.20 -9.44 -5.68
C THR A 30 6.78 -10.43 -4.67
N THR A 31 8.06 -10.79 -4.81
CA THR A 31 8.78 -11.62 -3.82
C THR A 31 8.79 -10.99 -2.43
N SER A 32 8.86 -9.65 -2.34
CA SER A 32 8.84 -8.97 -1.04
C SER A 32 7.47 -8.92 -0.37
N PHE A 33 6.39 -9.08 -1.12
CA PHE A 33 5.04 -9.34 -0.61
C PHE A 33 4.86 -10.80 -0.16
N GLY A 34 5.86 -11.66 -0.37
CA GLY A 34 5.79 -13.08 -0.03
C GLY A 34 5.20 -13.96 -1.12
N TRP A 35 4.89 -13.40 -2.29
CA TRP A 35 4.38 -14.15 -3.43
C TRP A 35 5.50 -14.92 -4.13
N ASN A 36 5.26 -16.22 -4.36
CA ASN A 36 6.10 -17.06 -5.18
C ASN A 36 5.68 -16.99 -6.66
N SER A 37 6.35 -17.76 -7.53
CA SER A 37 6.07 -17.75 -8.97
C SER A 37 4.65 -18.24 -9.31
N GLU A 38 4.05 -19.11 -8.51
CA GLU A 38 2.68 -19.61 -8.71
C GLU A 38 1.66 -18.55 -8.29
N ASP A 39 1.90 -17.86 -7.17
CA ASP A 39 1.07 -16.75 -6.68
C ASP A 39 1.01 -15.58 -7.66
N ALA A 40 2.04 -15.41 -8.49
CA ALA A 40 2.08 -14.36 -9.51
C ALA A 40 1.02 -14.54 -10.61
N PHE A 41 0.48 -15.75 -10.78
CA PHE A 41 -0.59 -16.04 -11.74
C PHE A 41 -1.99 -16.02 -11.11
N GLN A 42 -2.06 -15.86 -9.78
CA GLN A 42 -3.33 -15.72 -9.06
C GLN A 42 -3.84 -14.28 -9.16
N GLN A 43 -5.17 -14.12 -9.22
CA GLN A 43 -5.79 -12.80 -9.10
C GLN A 43 -5.84 -12.41 -7.62
N HIS A 44 -5.35 -11.21 -7.31
CA HIS A 44 -5.31 -10.68 -5.94
C HIS A 44 -6.26 -9.49 -5.79
N ASP A 45 -6.78 -9.31 -4.58
CA ASP A 45 -7.54 -8.11 -4.23
C ASP A 45 -6.59 -6.91 -4.13
N VAL A 46 -6.89 -5.86 -4.90
CA VAL A 46 -6.09 -4.62 -4.93
C VAL A 46 -6.13 -3.87 -3.60
N GLN A 47 -7.23 -3.95 -2.84
CA GLN A 47 -7.32 -3.32 -1.53
C GLN A 47 -6.40 -3.99 -0.52
N GLU A 48 -6.32 -5.32 -0.57
CA GLU A 48 -5.43 -6.08 0.32
C GLU A 48 -3.96 -5.76 0.02
N LEU A 49 -3.60 -5.64 -1.26
CA LEU A 49 -2.26 -5.18 -1.66
C LEU A 49 -1.94 -3.80 -1.07
N TYR A 50 -2.87 -2.83 -1.18
CA TYR A 50 -2.66 -1.49 -0.63
C TYR A 50 -2.52 -1.51 0.89
N ARG A 51 -3.36 -2.29 1.59
CA ARG A 51 -3.31 -2.42 3.05
C ARG A 51 -1.95 -2.94 3.52
N VAL A 52 -1.44 -4.01 2.90
CA VAL A 52 -0.14 -4.59 3.23
C VAL A 52 1.00 -3.63 2.89
N MET A 53 0.92 -2.95 1.75
CA MET A 53 1.93 -1.98 1.33
C MET A 53 2.01 -0.78 2.28
N PHE A 54 0.87 -0.19 2.64
CA PHE A 54 0.81 0.97 3.53
C PHE A 54 1.30 0.63 4.93
N ASP A 55 0.88 -0.50 5.51
CA ASP A 55 1.38 -0.96 6.80
C ASP A 55 2.91 -1.13 6.81
N ALA A 56 3.49 -1.68 5.74
CA ALA A 56 4.95 -1.81 5.61
C ALA A 56 5.66 -0.45 5.49
N LEU A 57 5.05 0.53 4.81
CA LEU A 57 5.59 1.89 4.67
C LEU A 57 5.49 2.66 5.99
N GLU A 58 4.35 2.65 6.66
CA GLU A 58 4.12 3.32 7.95
C GLU A 58 5.08 2.79 9.02
N LYS A 59 5.22 1.46 9.13
CA LYS A 59 6.20 0.83 10.03
C LYS A 59 7.63 1.30 9.76
N LYS A 60 7.99 1.50 8.49
CA LYS A 60 9.33 1.93 8.09
C LYS A 60 9.56 3.42 8.28
N MET A 61 8.53 4.23 8.13
CA MET A 61 8.58 5.70 8.27
C MET A 61 8.38 6.19 9.70
N LYS A 62 8.01 5.30 10.63
CA LYS A 62 7.91 5.63 12.05
C LYS A 62 9.22 6.23 12.59
N ASN A 63 9.12 7.31 13.37
CA ASN A 63 10.24 8.10 13.88
C ASN A 63 11.09 8.79 12.79
N THR A 64 10.55 8.99 11.59
CA THR A 64 11.18 9.79 10.53
C THR A 64 10.39 11.07 10.29
N LYS A 65 10.94 12.00 9.52
CA LYS A 65 10.23 13.25 9.15
C LYS A 65 8.97 13.00 8.31
N GLN A 66 8.82 11.80 7.74
CA GLN A 66 7.73 11.44 6.83
C GLN A 66 6.71 10.48 7.47
N GLU A 67 6.71 10.36 8.80
CA GLU A 67 5.81 9.43 9.51
C GLU A 67 4.33 9.60 9.17
N THR A 68 3.86 10.84 8.98
CA THR A 68 2.46 11.17 8.69
C THR A 68 2.10 11.17 7.21
N MET A 69 3.07 10.98 6.31
CA MET A 69 2.90 11.18 4.86
C MET A 69 1.77 10.33 4.26
N ILE A 70 1.68 9.05 4.61
CA ILE A 70 0.64 8.15 4.07
C ILE A 70 -0.75 8.62 4.52
N ASN A 71 -0.89 8.97 5.80
CA ASN A 71 -2.14 9.49 6.34
C ASN A 71 -2.53 10.82 5.68
N GLU A 72 -1.59 11.73 5.49
CA GLU A 72 -1.84 13.03 4.84
C GLU A 72 -2.34 12.87 3.39
N LEU A 73 -1.84 11.87 2.66
CA LEU A 73 -2.20 11.65 1.26
C LEU A 73 -3.47 10.83 1.06
N TYR A 74 -3.72 9.84 1.93
CA TYR A 74 -4.72 8.79 1.67
C TYR A 74 -5.81 8.67 2.74
N GLN A 75 -5.71 9.33 3.89
CA GLN A 75 -6.74 9.22 4.92
C GLN A 75 -8.01 10.01 4.56
N GLY A 76 -9.15 9.49 5.00
CA GLY A 76 -10.43 10.18 4.96
C GLY A 76 -11.18 10.02 6.28
N LYS A 77 -12.18 10.87 6.52
CA LYS A 77 -13.09 10.73 7.66
C LYS A 77 -14.45 10.28 7.16
N ILE A 78 -14.96 9.20 7.75
CA ILE A 78 -16.31 8.69 7.47
C ILE A 78 -17.20 9.10 8.64
N LYS A 79 -18.37 9.67 8.34
CA LYS A 79 -19.42 9.92 9.32
C LYS A 79 -20.57 8.96 9.06
N ASP A 80 -20.70 7.98 9.94
CA ASP A 80 -21.83 7.05 9.94
C ASP A 80 -22.85 7.51 10.99
N TYR A 81 -24.13 7.60 10.62
CA TYR A 81 -25.20 7.98 11.54
C TYR A 81 -26.52 7.32 11.16
N VAL A 82 -27.29 6.98 12.19
CA VAL A 82 -28.65 6.45 12.05
C VAL A 82 -29.62 7.48 12.62
N LYS A 83 -30.68 7.80 11.86
CA LYS A 83 -31.76 8.69 12.30
C LYS A 83 -33.08 7.93 12.27
N CYS A 84 -33.74 7.80 13.42
CA CYS A 84 -35.10 7.27 13.49
C CYS A 84 -36.09 8.25 12.85
N LEU A 85 -36.99 7.73 12.00
CA LEU A 85 -37.98 8.55 11.27
C LEU A 85 -39.27 8.77 12.08
N GLU A 86 -39.67 7.79 12.89
CA GLU A 86 -40.89 7.82 13.70
C GLU A 86 -40.60 7.49 15.17
N VAL A 87 -39.95 8.41 15.87
CA VAL A 87 -40.02 8.49 17.33
C VAL A 87 -40.18 9.96 17.70
N SER A 88 -41.44 10.37 17.88
CA SER A 88 -41.76 11.60 18.59
C SER A 88 -41.48 11.35 20.07
N ILE A 89 -40.45 11.98 20.62
CA ILE A 89 -40.31 12.10 22.09
C ILE A 89 -41.14 13.32 22.48
N PHE A 90 -42.46 13.13 22.52
CA PHE A 90 -43.43 13.94 23.25
C PHE A 90 -44.53 13.02 23.75
#